data_AF-A0A7K0WPV9-F1
#
_entry.id   AF-A0A7K0WPV9-F1
#
_cell.length_a   1.000
_cell.length_b   1.000
_cell.length_c   1.000
_cell.angle_alpha   90.00
_cell.angle_beta   90.00
_cell.angle_gamma   90.00
#
_symmetry.space_group_name_H-M   'P 1'
#
loop_
_entity.id
_entity.type
_entity.pdbx_description
1 polymer ?
#
loop_
_entity_poly.entity_id
_entity_poly.type
_entity_poly.pdbx_seq_one_letter_code
_entity_poly.pdbx_strand_id
1 'polypeptide(L)'
;MVNTMTGVRVVIVDADTVAGWRRVTPSLAQLESAVSDLRRSAPGAIIVILGDPSLRWALSSEDKELLDDWINHQQVVLAPAGTIGGHVGFIAAASQKATFLGMSPVVITDRAVPNCPIARMRRVGERWLFDLDNASVTQVVASTASQHQRRRKPARTASETAIPSGKSEAGTGVPQDV
;
A
#
# COMPACT_ATOMS: atom_id res chain seq x y z
N MET A 1 -4.98 34.23 16.00
CA MET A 1 -3.63 33.63 15.92
C MET A 1 -3.33 33.40 14.45
N VAL A 2 -2.20 33.90 13.94
CA VAL A 2 -1.77 33.61 12.57
C VAL A 2 -1.20 32.20 12.58
N ASN A 3 -1.75 31.29 11.78
CA ASN A 3 -1.22 29.94 11.67
C ASN A 3 0.15 30.02 10.96
N THR A 4 1.23 29.81 11.69
CA THR A 4 2.61 29.90 11.19
C THR A 4 2.93 28.87 10.11
N MET A 5 2.04 27.91 9.86
CA MET A 5 2.19 26.87 8.84
C MET A 5 1.58 27.23 7.48
N THR A 6 0.95 28.40 7.34
CA THR A 6 0.35 28.79 6.06
C THR A 6 1.40 28.86 4.95
N GLY A 7 1.17 28.14 3.85
CA GLY A 7 2.08 28.08 2.70
C GLY A 7 3.33 27.22 2.89
N VAL A 8 3.52 26.59 4.06
CA VAL A 8 4.61 25.62 4.25
C VAL A 8 4.37 24.41 3.36
N ARG A 9 5.38 24.06 2.57
CA ARG A 9 5.34 22.89 1.70
C ARG A 9 5.45 21.62 2.53
N VAL A 10 4.53 20.68 2.34
CA VAL A 10 4.58 19.34 2.92
C VAL A 10 4.80 18.35 1.79
N VAL A 11 5.85 17.54 1.86
CA VAL A 11 6.10 16.48 0.89
C VAL A 11 5.77 15.15 1.53
N ILE A 12 4.72 14.51 1.04
CA ILE A 12 4.27 13.18 1.48
C ILE A 12 4.93 12.15 0.57
N VAL A 13 5.82 11.35 1.13
CA VAL A 13 6.56 10.29 0.44
C VAL A 13 5.84 8.97 0.66
N ASP A 14 5.41 8.32 -0.43
CA ASP A 14 4.93 6.95 -0.39
C ASP A 14 6.14 5.99 -0.31
N ALA A 15 6.35 5.43 0.88
CA ALA A 15 7.48 4.55 1.20
C ALA A 15 7.52 3.34 0.27
N ASP A 16 6.38 2.72 -0.03
CA ASP A 16 6.26 1.56 -0.90
C ASP A 16 6.77 1.87 -2.30
N THR A 17 6.33 3.01 -2.86
CA THR A 17 6.76 3.46 -4.19
C THR A 17 8.28 3.65 -4.22
N VAL A 18 8.83 4.41 -3.27
CA VAL A 18 10.25 4.80 -3.31
C VAL A 18 11.16 3.64 -2.95
N ALA A 19 10.84 2.85 -1.92
CA ALA A 19 11.62 1.67 -1.53
C ALA A 19 11.58 0.59 -2.62
N GLY A 20 10.44 0.43 -3.30
CA GLY A 20 10.24 -0.54 -4.38
C GLY A 20 10.70 -0.06 -5.77
N TRP A 21 11.06 1.20 -5.94
CA TRP A 21 11.34 1.78 -7.26
C TRP A 21 12.40 0.98 -8.03
N ARG A 22 11.96 0.33 -9.12
CA ARG A 22 12.78 -0.53 -9.99
C ARG A 22 13.51 -1.65 -9.25
N ARG A 23 12.91 -2.20 -8.19
CA ARG A 23 13.43 -3.36 -7.45
C ARG A 23 12.36 -4.44 -7.32
N VAL A 24 12.81 -5.68 -7.23
CA VAL A 24 11.95 -6.82 -6.87
C VAL A 24 11.74 -6.87 -5.35
N THR A 25 12.81 -6.63 -4.59
CA THR A 25 12.76 -6.50 -3.13
C THR A 25 12.95 -5.03 -2.75
N PRO A 26 11.97 -4.41 -2.06
CA PRO A 26 12.10 -3.03 -1.59
C PRO A 26 13.30 -2.86 -0.66
N SER A 27 13.85 -1.65 -0.58
CA SER A 27 15.05 -1.34 0.22
C SER A 27 14.88 -0.03 0.98
N LEU A 28 15.12 -0.04 2.30
CA LEU A 28 15.07 1.19 3.08
C LEU A 28 16.27 2.08 2.85
N ALA A 29 17.45 1.53 2.56
CA ALA A 29 18.60 2.32 2.13
C ALA A 29 18.30 3.16 0.87
N GLN A 30 17.49 2.62 -0.06
CA GLN A 30 17.02 3.38 -1.22
C GLN A 30 16.09 4.52 -0.82
N LEU A 31 15.12 4.25 0.06
CA LEU A 31 14.21 5.27 0.58
C LEU A 31 14.98 6.35 1.35
N GLU A 32 15.96 5.99 2.16
CA GLU A 32 16.82 6.91 2.90
C GLU A 32 17.62 7.82 1.96
N SER A 33 18.26 7.24 0.95
CA SER A 33 19.00 7.99 -0.09
C SER A 33 18.08 8.99 -0.80
N ALA A 34 16.87 8.58 -1.18
CA ALA A 34 15.88 9.43 -1.82
C ALA A 34 15.42 10.57 -0.91
N VAL A 35 15.15 10.28 0.37
CA VAL A 35 14.73 11.29 1.35
C VAL A 35 15.87 12.26 1.67
N SER A 36 17.12 11.80 1.71
CA SER A 36 18.30 12.65 1.87
C SER A 36 18.44 13.64 0.71
N ASP A 37 18.30 13.19 -0.53
CA ASP A 37 18.26 14.06 -1.71
C ASP A 37 17.07 15.02 -1.68
N LEU A 38 15.88 14.54 -1.28
CA LEU A 38 14.69 15.37 -1.15
C LEU A 38 14.93 16.51 -0.14
N ARG A 39 15.46 16.20 1.05
CA ARG A 39 15.82 17.19 2.09
C ARG A 39 16.79 18.24 1.56
N ARG A 40 17.79 17.84 0.76
CA ARG A 40 18.73 18.78 0.12
C ARG A 40 18.07 19.68 -0.91
N SER A 41 17.16 19.13 -1.72
CA SER A 41 16.47 19.87 -2.78
C SER A 41 15.34 20.78 -2.28
N ALA A 42 14.80 20.51 -1.08
CA ALA A 42 13.66 21.23 -0.50
C ALA A 42 13.89 21.53 1.00
N PRO A 43 14.89 22.36 1.36
CA PRO A 43 15.32 22.55 2.76
C PRO A 43 14.28 23.18 3.70
N GLY A 44 13.24 23.82 3.16
CA GLY A 44 12.13 24.39 3.94
C GLY A 44 10.87 23.53 3.97
N ALA A 45 10.87 22.36 3.32
CA ALA A 45 9.71 21.49 3.28
C ALA A 45 9.65 20.57 4.50
N ILE A 46 8.44 20.32 5.01
CA ILE A 46 8.17 19.26 5.96
C ILE A 46 8.05 17.95 5.16
N ILE A 47 8.89 16.96 5.44
CA ILE A 47 8.86 15.67 4.76
C ILE A 47 8.20 14.65 5.68
N VAL A 48 7.15 14.00 5.17
CA VAL A 48 6.39 12.96 5.87
C VAL A 48 6.50 11.68 5.05
N ILE A 49 6.94 10.59 5.67
CA ILE A 49 7.03 9.29 5.01
C ILE A 49 5.85 8.44 5.47
N LEU A 50 5.02 8.00 4.53
CA LEU A 50 3.86 7.14 4.78
C LEU A 50 4.04 5.82 4.04
N GLY A 51 3.70 4.69 4.67
CA GLY A 51 3.78 3.37 4.03
C GLY A 51 2.56 2.49 4.29
N ASP A 52 2.36 1.48 3.44
CA ASP A 52 1.41 0.40 3.70
C ASP A 52 2.01 -0.58 4.74
N PRO A 53 1.23 -1.09 5.71
CA PRO A 53 1.72 -2.11 6.64
C PRO A 53 2.31 -3.36 5.98
N SER A 54 1.89 -3.66 4.75
CA SER A 54 2.43 -4.79 3.99
C SER A 54 3.88 -4.61 3.56
N LEU A 55 4.40 -3.38 3.52
CA LEU A 55 5.81 -3.10 3.20
C LEU A 55 6.75 -3.94 4.07
N ARG A 56 6.47 -4.04 5.38
CA ARG A 56 7.25 -4.86 6.32
C ARG A 56 7.48 -6.27 5.80
N TRP A 57 6.47 -6.90 5.22
CA TRP A 57 6.54 -8.29 4.78
C TRP A 57 7.29 -8.47 3.47
N ALA A 58 7.41 -7.41 2.68
CA ALA A 58 8.18 -7.39 1.43
C ALA A 58 9.68 -7.11 1.66
N LEU A 59 10.07 -6.61 2.83
CA LEU A 59 11.45 -6.25 3.16
C LEU A 59 12.34 -7.45 3.52
N SER A 60 13.65 -7.24 3.34
CA SER A 60 14.70 -8.12 3.90
C SER A 60 14.63 -8.15 5.43
N SER A 61 15.28 -9.12 6.07
CA SER A 61 15.30 -9.17 7.55
C SER A 61 15.98 -7.94 8.17
N GLU A 62 17.09 -7.50 7.60
CA GLU A 62 17.81 -6.28 8.02
C GLU A 62 16.94 -5.03 7.85
N ASP A 63 16.29 -4.88 6.68
CA ASP A 63 15.40 -3.73 6.46
C ASP A 63 14.14 -3.79 7.35
N LYS A 64 13.69 -4.97 7.81
CA LYS A 64 12.57 -5.09 8.76
C LYS A 64 12.93 -4.51 10.12
N GLU A 65 14.13 -4.80 10.61
CA GLU A 65 14.64 -4.24 11.87
C GLU A 65 14.80 -2.72 11.75
N LEU A 66 15.36 -2.24 10.64
CA LEU A 66 15.48 -0.81 10.38
C LEU A 66 14.11 -0.12 10.25
N LEU A 67 13.10 -0.78 9.66
CA LEU A 67 11.74 -0.25 9.61
C LEU A 67 11.15 -0.07 11.01
N ASP A 68 11.39 -1.03 11.91
CA ASP A 68 10.92 -0.94 13.29
C ASP A 68 11.54 0.24 14.02
N ASP A 69 12.84 0.47 13.83
CA ASP A 69 13.51 1.66 14.37
C ASP A 69 12.92 2.95 13.79
N TRP A 70 12.67 3.01 12.49
CA TRP A 70 12.05 4.19 11.86
C TRP A 70 10.65 4.46 12.39
N ILE A 71 9.85 3.42 12.68
CA ILE A 71 8.53 3.56 13.30
C ILE A 71 8.69 4.09 14.73
N ASN A 72 9.57 3.49 15.52
CA ASN A 72 9.83 3.87 16.92
C ASN A 72 10.32 5.33 17.04
N HIS A 73 11.09 5.80 16.07
CA HIS A 73 11.60 7.17 15.99
C HIS A 73 10.70 8.14 15.20
N GLN A 74 9.48 7.73 14.85
CA GLN A 74 8.50 8.55 14.13
C GLN A 74 9.00 9.10 12.79
N GLN A 75 9.93 8.38 12.14
CA GLN A 75 10.46 8.73 10.83
C GLN A 75 9.54 8.27 9.69
N VAL A 76 8.76 7.23 9.93
CA VAL A 76 7.74 6.71 9.03
C VAL A 76 6.45 6.40 9.79
N VAL A 77 5.31 6.61 9.13
CA VAL A 77 4.01 6.21 9.65
C VAL A 77 3.40 5.20 8.70
N LEU A 78 3.06 4.02 9.22
CA LEU A 78 2.32 3.02 8.44
C LEU A 78 0.82 3.27 8.56
N ALA A 79 0.11 3.18 7.44
CA ALA A 79 -1.35 3.33 7.41
C ALA A 79 -1.99 2.29 8.36
N PRO A 80 -2.97 2.67 9.21
CA PRO A 80 -3.65 1.68 10.05
C PRO A 80 -4.30 0.57 9.22
N ALA A 81 -4.29 -0.66 9.74
CA ALA A 81 -5.01 -1.76 9.12
C ALA A 81 -6.51 -1.42 9.01
N GLY A 82 -7.13 -1.71 7.85
CA GLY A 82 -8.53 -1.41 7.60
C GLY A 82 -8.86 0.05 7.28
N THR A 83 -7.85 0.89 6.99
CA THR A 83 -8.09 2.28 6.56
C THR A 83 -9.02 2.32 5.35
N ILE A 84 -10.02 3.21 5.37
CA ILE A 84 -10.93 3.44 4.24
C ILE A 84 -10.11 3.87 3.01
N GLY A 85 -10.25 3.14 1.90
CA GLY A 85 -9.45 3.35 0.69
C GLY A 85 -8.01 2.81 0.79
N GLY A 86 -7.70 2.03 1.83
CA GLY A 86 -6.37 1.46 2.08
C GLY A 86 -5.30 2.53 2.29
N HIS A 87 -4.04 2.17 2.03
CA HIS A 87 -2.90 3.09 2.08
C HIS A 87 -3.06 4.31 1.16
N VAL A 88 -3.64 4.13 -0.04
CA VAL A 88 -3.91 5.25 -0.96
C VAL A 88 -4.91 6.25 -0.33
N GLY A 89 -5.96 5.75 0.32
CA GLY A 89 -6.90 6.58 1.07
C GLY A 89 -6.24 7.30 2.25
N PHE A 90 -5.29 6.65 2.92
CA PHE A 90 -4.52 7.25 4.01
C PHE A 90 -3.66 8.43 3.52
N ILE A 91 -2.92 8.25 2.42
CA ILE A 91 -2.15 9.33 1.78
C ILE A 91 -3.08 10.50 1.40
N ALA A 92 -4.22 10.20 0.79
CA ALA A 92 -5.20 11.22 0.40
C ALA A 92 -5.71 12.01 1.62
N ALA A 93 -6.04 11.32 2.71
CA ALA A 93 -6.49 11.93 3.95
C ALA A 93 -5.40 12.81 4.60
N ALA A 94 -4.15 12.35 4.61
CA ALA A 94 -3.01 13.13 5.11
C ALA A 94 -2.78 14.41 4.29
N SER A 95 -2.84 14.30 2.97
CA SER A 95 -2.74 15.45 2.05
C SER A 95 -3.87 16.45 2.30
N GLN A 96 -5.12 15.99 2.35
CA GLN A 96 -6.28 16.86 2.64
C GLN A 96 -6.16 17.53 4.01
N LYS A 97 -5.69 16.81 5.02
CA LYS A 97 -5.46 17.39 6.35
C LYS A 97 -4.39 18.49 6.31
N ALA A 98 -3.31 18.30 5.54
CA ALA A 98 -2.29 19.32 5.38
C ALA A 98 -2.87 20.59 4.73
N THR A 99 -3.65 20.44 3.65
CA THR A 99 -4.37 21.55 3.00
C THR A 99 -5.31 22.27 3.98
N PHE A 100 -6.08 21.51 4.76
CA PHE A 100 -6.98 22.08 5.78
C PHE A 100 -6.22 22.91 6.83
N LEU A 101 -5.00 22.52 7.16
CA LEU A 101 -4.11 23.27 8.06
C LEU A 101 -3.39 24.44 7.36
N GLY A 102 -3.76 24.77 6.12
CA GLY A 102 -3.17 25.88 5.35
C GLY A 102 -1.80 25.59 4.74
N MET A 103 -1.33 24.34 4.82
CA MET A 103 -0.08 23.92 4.19
C MET A 103 -0.28 23.61 2.70
N SER A 104 0.82 23.44 1.96
CA SER A 104 0.81 23.10 0.54
C SER A 104 1.38 21.69 0.34
N PRO A 105 0.54 20.63 0.39
CA PRO A 105 0.99 19.26 0.23
C PRO A 105 1.38 18.94 -1.22
N VAL A 106 2.36 18.05 -1.38
CA VAL A 106 2.77 17.40 -2.63
C VAL A 106 3.04 15.93 -2.31
N VAL A 107 2.56 15.02 -3.15
CA VAL A 107 2.72 13.57 -2.95
C VAL A 107 3.75 13.01 -3.94
N ILE A 108 4.66 12.16 -3.47
CA ILE A 108 5.56 11.37 -4.30
C ILE A 108 5.09 9.91 -4.24
N THR A 109 4.53 9.41 -5.33
CA THR A 109 4.00 8.04 -5.49
C THR A 109 3.84 7.72 -6.98
N ASP A 110 3.78 6.44 -7.34
CA ASP A 110 3.38 6.00 -8.69
C ASP A 110 1.89 5.68 -8.80
N ARG A 111 1.16 5.74 -7.67
CA ARG A 111 -0.27 5.44 -7.61
C ARG A 111 -1.11 6.67 -7.89
N ALA A 112 -2.27 6.48 -8.50
CA ALA A 112 -3.25 7.54 -8.61
C ALA A 112 -3.89 7.81 -7.23
N VAL A 113 -3.58 8.95 -6.63
CA VAL A 113 -4.14 9.37 -5.34
C VAL A 113 -5.17 10.49 -5.59
N PRO A 114 -6.46 10.27 -5.28
CA PRO A 114 -7.51 11.25 -5.56
C PRO A 114 -7.23 12.62 -4.96
N ASN A 115 -7.42 13.68 -5.78
CA ASN A 115 -7.32 15.08 -5.37
C ASN A 115 -5.97 15.50 -4.76
N CYS A 116 -4.90 14.72 -5.01
CA CYS A 116 -3.57 15.04 -4.52
C CYS A 116 -2.69 15.53 -5.67
N PRO A 117 -1.93 16.63 -5.48
CA PRO A 117 -0.88 17.02 -6.41
C PRO A 117 0.27 16.03 -6.31
N ILE A 118 0.54 15.30 -7.40
CA ILE A 118 1.58 14.27 -7.48
C ILE A 118 2.80 14.83 -8.20
N ALA A 119 3.95 14.78 -7.54
CA ALA A 119 5.24 15.12 -8.12
C ALA A 119 5.88 13.91 -8.78
N ARG A 120 6.54 14.14 -9.91
CA ARG A 120 7.36 13.11 -10.56
C ARG A 120 8.68 12.95 -9.80
N MET A 121 9.13 11.71 -9.66
CA MET A 121 10.51 11.43 -9.26
C MET A 121 11.26 10.68 -10.35
N ARG A 122 12.58 10.83 -10.34
CA ARG A 122 13.49 10.04 -11.17
C ARG A 122 14.83 9.88 -10.47
N ARG A 123 15.57 8.85 -10.85
CA ARG A 123 16.95 8.63 -10.43
C ARG A 123 17.91 8.93 -11.60
N VAL A 124 18.96 9.71 -11.34
CA VAL A 124 20.02 10.08 -12.29
C VAL A 124 21.36 9.73 -11.66
N GLY A 125 21.96 8.62 -12.11
CA GLY A 125 23.10 8.01 -11.43
C GLY A 125 22.74 7.70 -9.97
N GLU A 126 23.51 8.25 -9.04
CA GLU A 126 23.28 8.07 -7.59
C GLU A 126 22.36 9.10 -6.95
N ARG A 127 21.78 10.03 -7.73
CA ARG A 127 20.92 11.09 -7.19
C ARG A 127 19.46 10.89 -7.54
N TRP A 128 18.59 11.25 -6.60
CA TRP A 128 17.16 11.40 -6.79
C TRP A 128 16.81 12.83 -7.11
N LEU A 129 15.89 13.02 -8.06
CA LEU A 129 15.37 14.31 -8.46
C LEU A 129 13.84 14.28 -8.39
N PHE A 130 13.28 15.34 -7.82
CA PHE A 130 11.84 15.48 -7.57
C PHE A 130 11.33 16.77 -8.23
N ASP A 131 10.31 16.63 -9.07
CA ASP A 131 9.68 17.74 -9.78
C ASP A 131 8.51 18.29 -8.95
N LEU A 132 8.84 18.89 -7.81
CA LEU A 132 7.84 19.33 -6.81
C LEU A 132 6.99 20.50 -7.30
N ASP A 133 7.56 21.40 -8.10
CA ASP A 133 6.88 22.63 -8.55
C ASP A 133 5.91 22.38 -9.71
N ASN A 134 6.08 21.27 -10.43
CA ASN A 134 5.14 20.82 -11.48
C ASN A 134 4.25 19.66 -11.02
N ALA A 135 4.02 19.54 -9.72
CA ALA A 135 3.12 18.53 -9.18
C ALA A 135 1.69 18.75 -9.72
N SER A 136 1.09 17.69 -10.26
CA SER A 136 -0.22 17.77 -10.92
C SER A 136 -1.26 16.95 -10.19
N VAL A 137 -2.47 17.49 -10.04
CA VAL A 137 -3.57 16.77 -9.41
C VAL A 137 -4.06 15.67 -10.34
N THR A 138 -4.02 14.42 -9.86
CA THR A 138 -4.60 13.29 -10.59
C THR A 138 -6.09 13.20 -10.29
N GLN A 139 -6.91 13.32 -11.34
CA GLN A 139 -8.35 13.05 -11.26
C GLN A 139 -8.57 11.54 -11.41
N VAL A 140 -8.98 10.87 -10.35
CA VAL A 140 -9.39 9.47 -10.40
C VAL A 140 -10.88 9.43 -10.69
N VAL A 141 -11.25 9.12 -11.94
CA VAL A 141 -12.63 8.79 -12.27
C VAL A 141 -12.91 7.39 -11.72
N ALA A 142 -13.75 7.30 -10.70
CA ALA A 142 -14.18 6.00 -10.19
C ALA A 142 -14.87 5.24 -11.33
N SER A 143 -14.30 4.11 -11.73
CA SER A 143 -15.00 3.15 -12.58
C SER A 143 -16.17 2.59 -11.77
N THR A 144 -17.38 3.06 -12.06
CA THR A 144 -18.62 2.50 -11.53
C THR A 144 -18.83 1.09 -12.08
N ALA A 145 -18.19 0.07 -11.50
CA ALA A 145 -18.64 -1.32 -11.52
C ALA A 145 -17.67 -2.25 -10.77
N SER A 146 -17.82 -2.36 -9.45
CA SER A 146 -17.54 -3.65 -8.80
C SER A 146 -18.81 -4.48 -8.85
N GLN A 147 -19.07 -5.15 -9.99
CA GLN A 147 -20.04 -6.24 -10.00
C GLN A 147 -19.46 -7.36 -9.13
N HIS A 148 -19.93 -7.43 -7.89
CA HIS A 148 -19.81 -8.62 -7.06
C HIS A 148 -20.57 -9.75 -7.77
N GLN A 149 -19.92 -10.42 -8.72
CA GLN A 149 -20.41 -11.70 -9.23
C GLN A 149 -20.26 -12.71 -8.10
N ARG A 150 -21.32 -12.83 -7.28
CA ARG A 150 -21.56 -14.00 -6.45
C ARG A 150 -21.56 -15.21 -7.39
N ARG A 151 -20.45 -15.95 -7.42
CA ARG A 151 -20.34 -17.24 -8.08
C ARG A 151 -21.34 -18.20 -7.43
N ARG A 152 -22.58 -18.21 -7.92
CA ARG A 152 -23.58 -19.23 -7.58
C ARG A 152 -23.09 -20.55 -8.19
N LYS A 153 -22.74 -21.52 -7.35
CA LYS A 153 -22.58 -22.92 -7.77
C LYS A 153 -23.90 -23.36 -8.42
N PRO A 154 -23.89 -23.93 -9.65
CA PRO A 154 -25.08 -24.59 -10.18
C PRO A 154 -25.43 -25.79 -9.30
N ALA A 155 -26.71 -25.91 -8.94
CA ALA A 155 -27.25 -27.08 -8.28
C ALA A 155 -27.03 -28.31 -9.17
N ARG A 156 -26.50 -29.39 -8.59
CA ARG A 156 -26.34 -30.67 -9.28
C ARG A 156 -27.75 -31.27 -9.45
N THR A 157 -28.27 -31.21 -10.67
CA THR A 157 -29.52 -31.89 -11.04
C THR A 157 -29.30 -33.39 -10.88
N ALA A 158 -30.13 -34.02 -10.06
CA ALA A 158 -30.23 -35.46 -9.99
C ALA A 158 -30.82 -35.98 -11.31
N SER A 159 -30.11 -36.87 -11.98
CA SER A 159 -30.69 -37.74 -13.00
C SER A 159 -30.19 -39.15 -12.76
N GLU A 160 -31.19 -39.96 -12.46
CA GLU A 160 -31.28 -41.36 -12.12
C GLU A 160 -30.93 -42.27 -13.29
N THR A 161 -30.17 -43.35 -13.04
CA THR A 161 -30.31 -44.59 -13.83
C THR A 161 -29.90 -45.79 -12.95
N ALA A 162 -30.89 -46.61 -12.63
CA ALA A 162 -30.76 -47.93 -12.00
C ALA A 162 -30.24 -48.97 -13.02
N ILE A 163 -29.64 -50.11 -12.62
CA ILE A 163 -30.21 -51.48 -12.45
C ILE A 163 -29.01 -52.48 -12.69
N PRO A 164 -28.92 -53.77 -12.26
CA PRO A 164 -29.65 -54.60 -11.28
C PRO A 164 -28.78 -55.37 -10.25
N SER A 165 -29.50 -56.02 -9.32
CA SER A 165 -29.13 -57.04 -8.34
C SER A 165 -28.32 -58.26 -8.81
N GLY A 166 -27.47 -58.77 -7.91
CA GLY A 166 -26.94 -60.14 -7.88
C GLY A 166 -26.59 -60.55 -6.43
N LYS A 167 -27.05 -61.74 -6.00
CA LYS A 167 -27.08 -62.24 -4.60
C LYS A 167 -25.79 -62.97 -4.15
N SER A 168 -25.75 -63.21 -2.82
CA SER A 168 -25.06 -64.30 -2.06
C SER A 168 -23.62 -63.98 -1.61
N GLU A 169 -23.11 -64.42 -0.47
CA GLU A 169 -23.60 -64.87 0.85
C GLU A 169 -22.32 -65.05 1.72
N ALA A 170 -22.48 -64.97 3.03
CA ALA A 170 -21.67 -65.63 4.08
C ALA A 170 -20.18 -65.27 4.31
N GLY A 171 -19.85 -65.05 5.60
CA GLY A 171 -18.51 -65.34 6.12
C GLY A 171 -18.02 -64.46 7.30
N THR A 172 -18.31 -64.89 8.54
CA THR A 172 -17.38 -64.98 9.72
C THR A 172 -16.25 -63.94 9.82
N GLY A 173 -16.02 -63.15 10.87
CA GLY A 173 -16.23 -63.30 12.31
C GLY A 173 -14.93 -62.97 13.07
N VAL A 174 -15.03 -62.22 14.19
CA VAL A 174 -14.16 -62.23 15.40
C VAL A 174 -12.80 -61.44 15.33
N PRO A 175 -12.24 -60.84 16.41
CA PRO A 175 -12.80 -60.05 17.54
C PRO A 175 -11.98 -58.76 17.88
N GLN A 176 -12.39 -58.10 18.97
CA GLN A 176 -11.68 -57.05 19.73
C GLN A 176 -10.36 -57.52 20.38
N ASP A 177 -9.42 -56.59 20.57
CA ASP A 177 -8.79 -56.22 21.86
C ASP A 177 -7.62 -55.25 21.62
N VAL A 178 -7.68 -54.03 22.18
CA VAL A 178 -6.86 -53.45 23.28
C VAL A 178 -7.43 -52.06 23.61
#